data_AF-A0A4Y6PYT8-F1
#
_entry.id   AF-A0A4Y6PYT8-F1
#
_cell.length_a   1.000
_cell.length_b   1.000
_cell.length_c   1.000
_cell.angle_alpha   90.00
_cell.angle_beta   90.00
_cell.angle_gamma   90.00
#
_symmetry.space_group_name_H-M   'P 1'
#
loop_
_entity.id
_entity.type
_entity.pdbx_description
1 polymer ?
#
loop_
_entity_poly.entity_id
_entity_poly.type
_entity_poly.pdbx_seq_one_letter_code
_entity_poly.pdbx_strand_id
1 'polypeptide(L)'
;MKTFKKLLAILLVSTACSGLIVACGGSEEDDCLSDEDCAAGELCDQTDKVCRFSCETDADCTVEGEVCDTDRTNSGGVCVLGDTEPECTTDDDCAEGETCNTETGMCEGTEPECTTDDDCAEGETCNTDSGMCEVATIYGFAQITDVSDTTNDALCGDSLDDPGSDLYGIELTSADGSSSFWAQWVYDGVNHSTDLASPAGVIDGTAPGLDAEDCPEAGFSDSVVALGCGGSLIVEFVDDQGTAVDILPGDTITVYEYGAQCQTSPSADQDEWSVSICELNEDEALAGNCTGEVAVGSGNGLSDVTVPTDL
;
A
#
# COMPACT_ATOMS: atom_id res chain seq x y z
N MET A 1 35.20 -69.23 -7.72
CA MET A 1 34.80 -70.66 -7.80
C MET A 1 34.14 -71.07 -6.48
N LYS A 2 33.05 -71.86 -6.54
CA LYS A 2 32.12 -72.29 -5.46
C LYS A 2 31.00 -71.28 -5.20
N THR A 3 29.85 -71.23 -5.90
CA THR A 3 28.80 -72.21 -6.25
C THR A 3 28.07 -72.89 -5.08
N PHE A 4 26.80 -72.47 -4.91
CA PHE A 4 25.56 -73.28 -4.89
C PHE A 4 25.01 -73.88 -3.58
N LYS A 5 23.66 -73.76 -3.48
CA LYS A 5 22.64 -74.61 -2.81
C LYS A 5 22.35 -74.28 -1.34
N LYS A 6 21.14 -74.42 -0.77
CA LYS A 6 19.75 -74.79 -1.16
C LYS A 6 18.87 -74.48 0.09
N LEU A 7 17.70 -73.85 -0.02
CA LEU A 7 16.34 -74.45 0.03
C LEU A 7 15.99 -75.33 1.26
N LEU A 8 15.12 -74.83 2.15
CA LEU A 8 14.01 -75.49 2.90
C LEU A 8 13.48 -74.44 3.94
N ALA A 9 12.31 -73.82 3.82
CA ALA A 9 10.93 -74.29 3.99
C ALA A 9 10.53 -74.65 5.45
N ILE A 10 9.32 -74.17 5.84
CA ILE A 10 8.43 -74.58 6.98
C ILE A 10 8.72 -73.83 8.31
N LEU A 11 7.79 -73.26 9.09
CA LEU A 11 6.33 -73.01 9.07
C LEU A 11 5.99 -72.33 10.42
N LEU A 12 5.09 -71.33 10.41
CA LEU A 12 4.20 -70.81 11.48
C LEU A 12 4.75 -70.63 12.92
N VAL A 13 4.60 -69.42 13.48
CA VAL A 13 3.64 -69.13 14.57
C VAL A 13 3.43 -67.62 14.68
N SER A 14 2.15 -67.26 14.66
CA SER A 14 1.53 -65.97 14.93
C SER A 14 2.14 -65.18 16.09
N THR A 15 2.48 -63.92 15.85
CA THR A 15 2.44 -62.90 16.89
C THR A 15 1.60 -61.75 16.39
N ALA A 16 0.41 -61.64 16.97
CA ALA A 16 -0.44 -60.47 16.86
C ALA A 16 0.31 -59.28 17.47
N CYS A 17 0.76 -58.36 16.62
CA CYS A 17 1.04 -57.00 17.05
C CYS A 17 0.12 -56.10 16.23
N SER A 18 -0.93 -55.68 16.93
CA SER A 18 -1.76 -54.53 16.64
C SER A 18 -0.91 -53.36 16.17
N GLY A 19 -0.90 -53.14 14.86
CA GLY A 19 -0.60 -51.84 14.27
C GLY A 19 -1.91 -51.08 14.20
N LEU A 20 -2.28 -50.43 15.31
CA LEU A 20 -3.17 -49.29 15.27
C LEU A 20 -2.50 -48.25 14.37
N ILE A 21 -2.97 -48.15 13.14
CA ILE A 21 -2.81 -46.92 12.37
C ILE A 21 -3.82 -45.97 13.00
N VAL A 22 -3.41 -45.26 14.06
CA VAL A 22 -4.05 -44.01 14.43
C VAL A 22 -3.65 -43.02 13.35
N ALA A 23 -4.55 -42.85 12.40
CA ALA A 23 -4.54 -41.70 11.51
C ALA A 23 -4.88 -40.48 12.36
N CYS A 24 -3.87 -39.81 12.92
CA CYS A 24 -3.99 -38.38 13.18
C CYS A 24 -3.66 -37.69 11.85
N GLY A 25 -4.67 -37.56 11.00
CA GLY A 25 -4.66 -36.58 9.93
C GLY A 25 -4.99 -35.23 10.54
N GLY A 26 -3.97 -34.50 10.98
CA GLY A 26 -4.03 -33.05 11.02
C GLY A 26 -3.44 -32.57 9.70
N SER A 27 -4.26 -32.48 8.66
CA SER A 27 -3.98 -31.68 7.48
C SER A 27 -4.68 -30.34 7.67
N GLU A 28 -3.95 -29.27 7.40
CA GLU A 28 -4.26 -27.87 7.72
C GLU A 28 -5.41 -27.29 6.88
N GLU A 29 -6.58 -27.92 6.90
CA GLU A 29 -7.88 -27.33 6.53
C GLU A 29 -8.92 -27.99 7.46
N ASP A 30 -9.41 -27.26 8.48
CA ASP A 30 -10.26 -27.71 9.58
C ASP A 30 -11.72 -28.02 9.14
N ASP A 31 -11.88 -28.75 8.03
CA ASP A 31 -13.18 -29.11 7.47
C ASP A 31 -13.59 -30.56 7.83
N CYS A 32 -14.72 -30.73 8.50
CA CYS A 32 -15.37 -32.02 8.74
C CYS A 32 -16.33 -32.39 7.60
N LEU A 33 -16.41 -33.68 7.25
CA LEU A 33 -17.34 -34.21 6.24
C LEU A 33 -18.47 -35.03 6.87
N SER A 34 -18.23 -35.62 8.04
CA SER A 34 -19.22 -36.28 8.87
C SER A 34 -18.87 -36.21 10.36
N ASP A 35 -19.82 -36.60 11.21
CA ASP A 35 -19.65 -36.58 12.67
C ASP A 35 -18.49 -37.46 13.14
N GLU A 36 -18.09 -38.48 12.35
CA GLU A 36 -16.95 -39.34 12.65
C GLU A 36 -15.58 -38.65 12.50
N ASP A 37 -15.54 -37.49 11.82
CA ASP A 37 -14.34 -36.67 11.70
C ASP A 37 -14.10 -35.83 12.97
N CYS A 38 -15.12 -35.69 13.81
CA CYS A 38 -15.11 -34.86 15.01
C CYS A 38 -14.75 -35.63 16.28
N ALA A 39 -14.30 -34.90 17.32
CA ALA A 39 -13.98 -35.52 18.59
C ALA A 39 -15.24 -36.02 19.30
N ALA A 40 -15.06 -36.88 20.30
CA ALA A 40 -16.19 -37.39 21.09
C ALA A 40 -16.90 -36.22 21.81
N GLY A 41 -18.19 -36.03 21.50
CA GLY A 41 -18.99 -34.92 22.03
C GLY A 41 -19.16 -33.74 21.06
N GLU A 42 -18.59 -33.84 19.88
CA GLU A 42 -18.76 -32.87 18.79
C GLU A 42 -19.55 -33.51 17.63
N LEU A 43 -20.22 -32.66 16.85
CA LEU A 43 -20.89 -33.02 15.60
C LEU A 43 -20.37 -32.10 14.49
N CYS A 44 -20.45 -32.59 13.26
CA CYS A 44 -20.03 -31.82 12.11
C CYS A 44 -21.12 -30.84 11.69
N ASP A 45 -20.84 -29.53 11.80
CA ASP A 45 -21.69 -28.48 11.25
C ASP A 45 -21.68 -28.57 9.72
N GLN A 46 -22.81 -28.91 9.12
CA GLN A 46 -22.85 -29.10 7.66
C GLN A 46 -22.84 -27.79 6.88
N THR A 47 -23.11 -26.66 7.52
CA THR A 47 -23.06 -25.33 6.92
C THR A 47 -21.62 -24.84 6.87
N ASP A 48 -20.94 -24.84 8.02
CA ASP A 48 -19.60 -24.24 8.15
C ASP A 48 -18.46 -25.24 7.96
N LYS A 49 -18.77 -26.55 7.92
CA LYS A 49 -17.81 -27.65 7.88
C LYS A 49 -16.88 -27.69 9.08
N VAL A 50 -17.27 -27.16 10.23
CA VAL A 50 -16.45 -27.19 11.45
C VAL A 50 -17.06 -28.13 12.49
N CYS A 51 -16.22 -28.84 13.24
CA CYS A 51 -16.66 -29.61 14.40
C CYS A 51 -17.07 -28.69 15.54
N ARG A 52 -18.33 -28.81 15.99
CA ARG A 52 -18.89 -28.00 17.09
C ARG A 52 -19.43 -28.91 18.19
N PHE A 53 -19.47 -28.42 19.43
CA PHE A 53 -20.03 -29.18 20.55
C PHE A 53 -21.50 -29.50 20.31
N SER A 54 -21.88 -30.74 20.63
CA SER A 54 -23.27 -31.16 20.53
C SER A 54 -24.10 -30.61 21.69
N CYS A 55 -25.38 -30.37 21.42
CA CYS A 55 -26.34 -29.86 22.39
C CYS A 55 -27.72 -30.48 22.17
N GLU A 56 -28.53 -30.49 23.23
CA GLU A 56 -29.97 -30.79 23.17
C GLU A 56 -30.82 -29.53 23.41
N THR A 57 -30.26 -28.56 24.14
CA THR A 57 -30.89 -27.27 24.49
C THR A 57 -29.82 -26.17 24.57
N ASP A 58 -30.24 -24.90 24.52
CA ASP A 58 -29.33 -23.75 24.66
C ASP A 58 -28.51 -23.79 25.96
N ALA A 59 -29.02 -24.45 27.00
CA ALA A 59 -28.32 -24.59 28.28
C ALA A 59 -27.07 -25.48 28.21
N ASP A 60 -26.93 -26.29 27.16
CA ASP A 60 -25.76 -27.12 26.91
C ASP A 60 -24.61 -26.30 26.29
N CYS A 61 -24.91 -25.13 25.72
CA CYS A 61 -23.94 -24.22 25.13
C CYS A 61 -23.36 -23.31 26.21
N THR A 62 -22.06 -23.51 26.51
CA THR A 62 -21.40 -22.86 27.65
C THR A 62 -20.76 -21.53 27.32
N VAL A 63 -20.65 -21.19 26.03
CA VAL A 63 -20.15 -19.89 25.58
C VAL A 63 -21.31 -18.91 25.57
N GLU A 64 -21.07 -17.71 26.10
CA GLU A 64 -22.07 -16.64 26.13
C GLU A 64 -22.46 -16.25 24.70
N GLY A 65 -23.76 -16.26 24.40
CA GLY A 65 -24.30 -15.96 23.08
C GLY A 65 -24.47 -17.18 22.16
N GLU A 66 -24.04 -18.38 22.56
CA GLU A 66 -24.33 -19.58 21.78
C GLU A 66 -25.74 -20.14 22.08
N VAL A 67 -26.39 -20.66 21.04
CA VAL A 67 -27.68 -21.33 21.07
C VAL A 67 -27.56 -22.72 20.45
N CYS A 68 -28.49 -23.60 20.79
CA CYS A 68 -28.51 -24.95 20.25
C CYS A 68 -29.28 -24.99 18.93
N ASP A 69 -28.56 -25.10 17.82
CA ASP A 69 -29.13 -25.19 16.49
C ASP A 69 -29.22 -26.66 16.03
N THR A 70 -30.44 -27.17 15.92
CA THR A 70 -30.73 -28.56 15.50
C THR A 70 -30.84 -28.74 13.99
N ASP A 71 -30.85 -27.66 13.21
CA ASP A 71 -31.03 -27.72 11.76
C ASP A 71 -29.70 -27.80 11.00
N ARG A 72 -28.57 -27.50 11.67
CA ARG A 72 -27.22 -27.53 11.11
C ARG A 72 -26.58 -28.92 11.02
N THR A 73 -27.21 -29.98 11.58
CA THR A 73 -26.71 -31.36 11.47
C THR A 73 -27.82 -32.39 11.20
N ASN A 74 -27.43 -33.61 10.81
CA ASN A 74 -28.37 -34.73 10.62
C ASN A 74 -28.59 -35.57 11.89
N SER A 75 -27.82 -35.31 12.97
CA SER A 75 -27.66 -36.23 14.10
C SER A 75 -27.94 -35.61 15.47
N GLY A 76 -28.19 -34.29 15.56
CA GLY A 76 -28.43 -33.57 16.82
C GLY A 76 -28.31 -32.05 16.68
N GLY A 77 -28.28 -31.33 17.81
CA GLY A 77 -27.98 -29.90 17.82
C GLY A 77 -26.47 -29.64 17.94
N VAL A 78 -26.02 -28.53 17.37
CA VAL A 78 -24.69 -27.96 17.59
C VAL A 78 -24.79 -26.57 18.21
N CYS A 79 -23.83 -26.25 19.07
CA CYS A 79 -23.72 -24.90 19.63
C CYS A 79 -23.14 -23.95 18.59
N VAL A 80 -23.93 -22.95 18.21
CA VAL A 80 -23.55 -21.88 17.29
C VAL A 80 -23.84 -20.54 17.95
N LEU A 81 -23.13 -19.49 17.56
CA LEU A 81 -23.53 -18.14 17.95
C LEU A 81 -24.97 -17.94 17.47
N GLY A 82 -25.86 -17.60 18.41
CA GLY A 82 -27.24 -17.30 18.07
C GLY A 82 -27.26 -16.12 17.12
N ASP A 83 -28.06 -16.23 16.05
CA ASP A 83 -28.41 -15.08 15.23
C ASP A 83 -29.02 -14.05 16.20
N THR A 84 -28.26 -13.01 16.52
CA THR A 84 -28.77 -11.88 17.29
C THR A 84 -29.98 -11.36 16.54
N GLU A 85 -31.13 -11.29 17.22
CA GLU A 85 -32.34 -10.67 16.67
C GLU A 85 -31.94 -9.34 16.04
N PRO A 86 -32.37 -9.06 14.79
CA PRO A 86 -31.93 -7.87 14.09
C PRO A 86 -32.32 -6.65 14.94
N GLU A 87 -31.39 -5.70 15.07
CA GLU A 87 -31.60 -4.45 15.80
C GLU A 87 -32.82 -3.70 15.26
N CYS A 88 -33.08 -3.82 13.95
CA CYS A 88 -34.23 -3.25 13.29
C CYS A 88 -34.83 -4.18 12.23
N THR A 89 -36.13 -4.02 11.97
CA THR A 89 -36.81 -4.62 10.80
C THR A 89 -37.46 -3.57 9.91
N THR A 90 -37.62 -2.37 10.44
CA THR A 90 -38.19 -1.20 9.79
C THR A 90 -37.49 0.06 10.31
N ASP A 91 -37.56 1.16 9.55
CA ASP A 91 -36.97 2.45 9.97
C ASP A 91 -37.56 2.97 11.29
N ASP A 92 -38.79 2.58 11.62
CA ASP A 92 -39.45 2.94 12.88
C ASP A 92 -38.80 2.31 14.12
N ASP A 93 -37.96 1.28 13.93
CA ASP A 93 -37.19 0.64 14.99
C ASP A 93 -35.91 1.43 15.34
N CYS A 94 -35.48 2.37 14.47
CA CYS A 94 -34.24 3.14 14.58
C CYS A 94 -34.42 4.53 15.21
N ALA A 95 -33.32 5.15 15.64
CA ALA A 95 -33.38 6.51 16.20
C ALA A 95 -33.65 7.56 15.12
N GLU A 96 -34.01 8.78 15.55
CA GLU A 96 -34.23 9.90 14.62
C GLU A 96 -32.92 10.23 13.89
N GLY A 97 -32.92 10.07 12.56
CA GLY A 97 -31.73 10.24 11.71
C GLY A 97 -31.15 8.94 11.16
N GLU A 98 -31.71 7.79 11.53
CA GLU A 98 -31.28 6.46 11.07
C GLU A 98 -32.35 5.78 10.21
N THR A 99 -31.92 4.84 9.37
CA THR A 99 -32.77 3.96 8.54
C THR A 99 -32.37 2.52 8.78
N CYS A 100 -33.34 1.61 8.72
CA CYS A 100 -33.06 0.21 8.91
C CYS A 100 -32.50 -0.42 7.64
N ASN A 101 -31.25 -0.87 7.69
CA ASN A 101 -30.72 -1.74 6.68
C ASN A 101 -31.31 -3.13 6.86
N THR A 102 -32.39 -3.43 6.13
CA THR A 102 -33.10 -4.71 6.22
C THR A 102 -32.28 -5.94 5.77
N GLU A 103 -31.11 -5.74 5.15
CA GLU A 103 -30.20 -6.82 4.75
C GLU A 103 -29.27 -7.22 5.90
N THR A 104 -28.76 -6.25 6.66
CA THR A 104 -27.90 -6.48 7.84
C THR A 104 -28.68 -6.55 9.15
N GLY A 105 -29.90 -6.02 9.19
CA GLY A 105 -30.72 -5.88 10.38
C GLY A 105 -30.23 -4.78 11.33
N MET A 106 -29.44 -3.81 10.85
CA MET A 106 -28.84 -2.72 11.65
C MET A 106 -29.39 -1.35 11.27
N CYS A 107 -29.44 -0.45 12.23
CA CYS A 107 -29.77 0.96 12.00
C CYS A 107 -28.54 1.71 11.46
N GLU A 108 -28.69 2.37 10.31
CA GLU A 108 -27.61 3.12 9.64
C GLU A 108 -28.00 4.60 9.54
N GLY A 109 -27.05 5.49 9.84
CA GLY A 109 -27.24 6.93 9.74
C GLY A 109 -27.59 7.37 8.31
N THR A 110 -28.55 8.29 8.19
CA THR A 110 -28.98 8.87 6.90
C THR A 110 -28.20 10.13 6.51
N GLU A 111 -27.46 10.71 7.46
CA GLU A 111 -26.62 11.89 7.25
C GLU A 111 -25.18 11.43 7.01
N PRO A 112 -24.45 12.04 6.07
CA PRO A 112 -23.04 11.71 5.88
C PRO A 112 -22.30 11.98 7.19
N GLU A 113 -21.38 11.08 7.53
CA GLU A 113 -20.49 11.20 8.69
C GLU A 113 -19.72 12.52 8.66
N CYS A 114 -19.37 12.98 7.46
CA CYS A 114 -18.63 14.21 7.24
C CYS A 114 -19.13 14.98 6.00
N THR A 115 -18.92 16.30 6.01
CA THR A 115 -19.09 17.16 4.83
C THR A 115 -17.82 17.94 4.48
N THR A 116 -16.90 18.01 5.44
CA THR A 116 -15.60 18.66 5.37
C THR A 116 -14.60 17.87 6.21
N ASP A 117 -13.30 18.03 5.96
CA ASP A 117 -12.26 17.33 6.74
C ASP A 117 -12.29 17.70 8.23
N ASP A 118 -12.78 18.89 8.57
CA ASP A 118 -12.98 19.35 9.96
C ASP A 118 -13.98 18.49 10.75
N ASP A 119 -14.82 17.70 10.05
CA ASP A 119 -15.77 16.78 10.67
C ASP A 119 -15.12 15.45 11.11
N CYS A 120 -13.90 15.14 10.62
CA CYS A 120 -13.21 13.87 10.83
C CYS A 120 -12.17 13.91 11.96
N ALA A 121 -11.74 12.73 12.44
CA ALA A 121 -10.69 12.66 13.45
C ALA A 121 -9.32 13.04 12.87
N GLU A 122 -8.35 13.31 13.74
CA GLU A 122 -6.98 13.62 13.32
C GLU A 122 -6.38 12.44 12.53
N GLY A 123 -5.97 12.70 11.28
CA GLY A 123 -5.47 11.67 10.34
C GLY A 123 -6.52 11.11 9.38
N GLU A 124 -7.74 11.65 9.39
CA GLU A 124 -8.81 11.29 8.47
C GLU A 124 -9.19 12.49 7.60
N THR A 125 -9.65 12.20 6.39
CA THR A 125 -10.20 13.18 5.44
C THR A 125 -11.62 12.78 5.07
N CYS A 126 -12.45 13.78 4.81
CA CYS A 126 -13.82 13.54 4.41
C CYS A 126 -13.88 13.19 2.93
N ASN A 127 -14.25 11.95 2.63
CA ASN A 127 -14.59 11.60 1.26
C ASN A 127 -15.98 12.17 0.95
N THR A 128 -16.04 13.28 0.22
CA THR A 128 -17.32 13.97 -0.05
C THR A 128 -18.26 13.19 -0.97
N ASP A 129 -17.77 12.16 -1.67
CA ASP A 129 -18.59 11.30 -2.52
C ASP A 129 -19.29 10.19 -1.71
N SER A 130 -18.59 9.59 -0.75
CA SER A 130 -19.15 8.58 0.17
C SER A 130 -19.81 9.21 1.40
N GLY A 131 -19.42 10.43 1.76
CA GLY A 131 -19.80 11.10 3.00
C GLY A 131 -19.19 10.47 4.24
N MET A 132 -18.09 9.72 4.12
CA MET A 132 -17.43 9.01 5.23
C MET A 132 -16.05 9.59 5.52
N CYS A 133 -15.66 9.52 6.79
CA CYS A 133 -14.28 9.80 7.18
C CYS A 133 -13.41 8.61 6.80
N GLU A 134 -12.43 8.85 5.94
CA GLU A 134 -11.50 7.84 5.49
C GLU A 134 -10.11 8.23 6.00
N VAL A 135 -9.31 7.24 6.42
CA VAL A 135 -7.92 7.50 6.81
C VAL A 135 -7.23 8.14 5.60
N ALA A 136 -6.67 9.33 5.79
CA ALA A 136 -6.00 10.04 4.72
C ALA A 136 -4.84 9.19 4.24
N THR A 137 -4.80 8.87 2.95
CA THR A 137 -3.63 8.21 2.36
C THR A 137 -2.46 9.19 2.44
N ILE A 138 -1.54 8.93 3.36
CA ILE A 138 -0.34 9.74 3.57
C ILE A 138 0.83 9.13 2.77
N TYR A 139 1.50 9.95 1.98
CA TYR A 139 2.70 9.53 1.26
C TYR A 139 3.93 10.20 1.89
N GLY A 140 4.99 9.42 2.11
CA GLY A 140 6.22 9.95 2.70
C GLY A 140 7.23 10.45 1.68
N PHE A 141 7.14 9.97 0.44
CA PHE A 141 8.19 10.14 -0.56
C PHE A 141 7.64 10.43 -1.96
N ALA A 142 8.42 11.19 -2.73
CA ALA A 142 8.22 11.38 -4.16
C ALA A 142 9.44 10.85 -4.93
N GLN A 143 9.18 10.10 -6.01
CA GLN A 143 10.18 9.68 -6.97
C GLN A 143 10.09 10.54 -8.23
N ILE A 144 11.19 11.20 -8.56
CA ILE A 144 11.32 11.99 -9.79
C ILE A 144 12.13 11.15 -10.75
N THR A 145 11.58 10.89 -11.93
CA THR A 145 12.22 10.02 -12.93
C THR A 145 12.37 10.79 -14.23
N ASP A 146 13.56 10.74 -14.80
CA ASP A 146 13.80 11.19 -16.17
C ASP A 146 13.05 10.25 -17.14
N VAL A 147 12.20 10.83 -17.97
CA VAL A 147 11.42 10.14 -19.00
C VAL A 147 11.68 10.70 -20.40
N SER A 148 12.78 11.45 -20.58
CA SER A 148 13.23 11.99 -21.87
C SER A 148 13.36 10.88 -22.91
N ASP A 149 13.02 11.16 -24.18
CA ASP A 149 12.98 10.16 -25.25
C ASP A 149 14.36 9.57 -25.58
N THR A 150 14.65 8.43 -24.94
CA THR A 150 15.85 7.60 -25.13
C THR A 150 16.05 7.04 -26.55
N THR A 151 15.11 7.21 -27.49
CA THR A 151 15.23 6.69 -28.85
C THR A 151 15.94 7.65 -29.81
N ASN A 152 16.17 8.89 -29.39
CA ASN A 152 16.97 9.87 -30.11
C ASN A 152 18.28 10.11 -29.34
N ASP A 153 19.35 9.46 -29.81
CA ASP A 153 20.75 9.53 -29.33
C ASP A 153 21.32 10.97 -29.20
N ALA A 154 20.55 12.00 -29.60
CA ALA A 154 20.88 13.41 -29.50
C ALA A 154 20.26 14.13 -28.28
N LEU A 155 19.28 13.51 -27.60
CA LEU A 155 18.68 13.98 -26.34
C LEU A 155 19.06 13.07 -25.15
N CYS A 156 19.69 11.92 -25.44
CA CYS A 156 20.07 10.92 -24.44
C CYS A 156 21.33 10.14 -24.84
N GLY A 157 22.28 10.81 -25.52
CA GLY A 157 23.52 10.19 -25.96
C GLY A 157 24.60 10.25 -24.88
N ASP A 158 25.58 9.33 -24.93
CA ASP A 158 26.81 9.32 -24.10
C ASP A 158 27.68 10.61 -24.18
N SER A 159 27.18 11.66 -24.84
CA SER A 159 27.79 12.98 -24.85
C SER A 159 27.38 13.76 -23.62
N LEU A 160 28.37 14.31 -22.92
CA LEU A 160 28.29 15.28 -21.81
C LEU A 160 27.53 16.59 -22.15
N ASP A 161 26.76 16.61 -23.24
CA ASP A 161 26.12 17.79 -23.79
C ASP A 161 24.64 17.91 -23.35
N ASP A 162 24.02 16.81 -22.90
CA ASP A 162 22.63 16.78 -22.39
C ASP A 162 22.45 15.55 -21.46
N PRO A 163 22.69 15.71 -20.15
CA PRO A 163 22.70 14.61 -19.20
C PRO A 163 21.30 14.29 -18.68
N GLY A 164 20.23 14.53 -19.46
CA GLY A 164 18.83 14.42 -19.06
C GLY A 164 18.46 15.36 -17.91
N SER A 165 17.29 15.15 -17.28
CA SER A 165 16.68 16.17 -16.42
C SER A 165 17.62 16.75 -15.35
N ASP A 166 17.89 18.05 -15.48
CA ASP A 166 18.77 18.85 -14.64
C ASP A 166 17.99 19.56 -13.51
N LEU A 167 17.81 18.90 -12.37
CA LEU A 167 17.01 19.41 -11.26
C LEU A 167 17.82 20.35 -10.36
N TYR A 168 17.23 21.48 -9.96
CA TYR A 168 17.82 22.36 -8.94
C TYR A 168 16.93 22.61 -7.72
N GLY A 169 15.71 22.08 -7.72
CA GLY A 169 14.80 22.20 -6.61
C GLY A 169 13.52 21.39 -6.84
N ILE A 170 12.88 21.00 -5.76
CA ILE A 170 11.54 20.39 -5.77
C ILE A 170 10.81 20.95 -4.56
N GLU A 171 9.63 21.53 -4.79
CA GLU A 171 8.80 22.15 -3.76
C GLU A 171 7.49 21.36 -3.62
N LEU A 172 7.05 21.14 -2.38
CA LEU A 172 5.69 20.71 -2.06
C LEU A 172 4.92 21.92 -1.55
N THR A 173 3.81 22.24 -2.19
CA THR A 173 2.85 23.25 -1.74
C THR A 173 1.58 22.56 -1.28
N SER A 174 1.17 22.84 -0.04
CA SER A 174 -0.09 22.34 0.54
C SER A 174 -1.29 22.69 -0.37
N ALA A 175 -2.31 21.84 -0.43
CA ALA A 175 -3.51 22.04 -1.25
C ALA A 175 -4.19 23.42 -1.06
N ASP A 176 -4.11 23.98 0.14
CA ASP A 176 -4.64 25.31 0.49
C ASP A 176 -3.72 26.49 0.11
N GLY A 177 -2.50 26.20 -0.37
CA GLY A 177 -1.46 27.15 -0.71
C GLY A 177 -0.84 27.89 0.48
N SER A 178 -1.09 27.44 1.71
CA SER A 178 -0.65 28.15 2.92
C SER A 178 0.80 27.86 3.30
N SER A 179 1.31 26.71 2.89
CA SER A 179 2.59 26.15 3.33
C SER A 179 3.37 25.59 2.14
N SER A 180 4.70 25.78 2.18
CA SER A 180 5.65 25.31 1.18
C SER A 180 6.82 24.61 1.88
N PHE A 181 7.22 23.46 1.34
CA PHE A 181 8.29 22.63 1.87
C PHE A 181 9.25 22.24 0.76
N TRP A 182 10.54 22.12 1.08
CA TRP A 182 11.56 21.80 0.08
C TRP A 182 12.03 20.37 0.24
N ALA A 183 12.28 19.73 -0.91
CA ALA A 183 12.71 18.36 -0.96
C ALA A 183 14.15 18.17 -0.47
N GLN A 184 14.36 17.09 0.27
CA GLN A 184 15.65 16.54 0.62
C GLN A 184 15.82 15.18 -0.07
N TRP A 185 16.99 14.95 -0.66
CA TRP A 185 17.30 13.67 -1.30
C TRP A 185 17.42 12.55 -0.24
N VAL A 186 16.89 11.38 -0.59
CA VAL A 186 16.95 10.17 0.25
C VAL A 186 17.74 9.08 -0.47
N TYR A 187 17.47 8.89 -1.76
CA TYR A 187 18.15 7.92 -2.60
C TYR A 187 18.35 8.45 -4.01
N ASP A 188 19.50 8.12 -4.61
CA ASP A 188 19.79 8.40 -6.00
C ASP A 188 19.90 7.12 -6.85
N GLY A 189 19.03 7.03 -7.86
CA GLY A 189 19.12 6.09 -8.96
C GLY A 189 19.76 6.73 -10.19
N VAL A 190 20.63 7.72 -9.99
CA VAL A 190 21.22 8.54 -11.05
C VAL A 190 22.11 7.68 -11.94
N ASN A 191 21.87 7.71 -13.25
CA ASN A 191 22.45 6.77 -14.20
C ASN A 191 23.59 7.38 -15.05
N HIS A 192 24.47 8.22 -14.50
CA HIS A 192 25.44 9.00 -15.30
C HIS A 192 26.90 9.00 -14.83
N SER A 193 27.79 9.37 -15.75
CA SER A 193 29.25 9.36 -15.61
C SER A 193 29.80 10.63 -14.91
N THR A 194 30.05 10.53 -13.61
CA THR A 194 31.10 11.23 -12.81
C THR A 194 31.26 12.77 -12.81
N ASP A 195 30.57 13.57 -13.64
CA ASP A 195 30.88 15.02 -13.79
C ASP A 195 29.75 16.00 -13.36
N LEU A 196 28.70 15.54 -12.67
CA LEU A 196 27.60 16.39 -12.17
C LEU A 196 27.45 16.32 -10.66
N ALA A 197 26.84 17.35 -10.05
CA ALA A 197 26.80 17.48 -8.60
C ALA A 197 26.08 16.27 -7.98
N SER A 198 26.63 15.79 -6.86
CA SER A 198 25.86 14.89 -6.00
C SER A 198 24.57 15.60 -5.58
N PRO A 199 23.44 14.86 -5.42
CA PRO A 199 22.24 15.41 -4.81
C PRO A 199 22.49 16.11 -3.47
N ALA A 200 23.54 15.67 -2.75
CA ALA A 200 24.04 16.31 -1.55
C ALA A 200 24.51 17.75 -1.82
N GLY A 201 23.68 18.71 -1.40
CA GLY A 201 23.95 20.15 -1.49
C GLY A 201 23.12 20.89 -2.54
N VAL A 202 22.29 20.17 -3.31
CA VAL A 202 21.33 20.77 -4.26
C VAL A 202 19.90 20.50 -3.81
N ILE A 203 19.56 19.24 -3.52
CA ILE A 203 18.24 18.82 -3.04
C ILE A 203 18.36 18.51 -1.55
N ASP A 204 18.58 19.53 -0.72
CA ASP A 204 19.02 19.39 0.67
C ASP A 204 17.98 19.80 1.71
N GLY A 205 16.72 19.93 1.30
CA GLY A 205 15.62 20.39 2.15
C GLY A 205 15.57 21.91 2.31
N THR A 206 16.42 22.67 1.60
CA THR A 206 16.40 24.13 1.64
C THR A 206 15.94 24.74 0.33
N ALA A 207 15.32 25.92 0.42
CA ALA A 207 14.91 26.66 -0.77
C ALA A 207 16.15 27.04 -1.59
N PRO A 208 16.16 26.76 -2.91
CA PRO A 208 17.27 27.12 -3.76
C PRO A 208 17.40 28.64 -3.79
N GLY A 209 18.62 29.13 -3.55
CA GLY A 209 18.95 30.54 -3.66
C GLY A 209 19.09 30.94 -5.12
N LEU A 210 17.99 31.18 -5.83
CA LEU A 210 18.03 31.76 -7.15
C LEU A 210 17.95 33.29 -7.07
N ASP A 211 19.03 33.98 -7.43
CA ASP A 211 18.94 35.39 -7.78
C ASP A 211 18.23 35.49 -9.14
N ALA A 212 17.22 36.36 -9.27
CA ALA A 212 16.35 36.49 -10.45
C ALA A 212 17.03 36.83 -11.80
N GLU A 213 18.37 36.91 -11.82
CA GLU A 213 19.22 37.16 -13.00
C GLU A 213 20.10 35.95 -13.38
N ASP A 214 20.13 34.92 -12.55
CA ASP A 214 20.94 33.72 -12.74
C ASP A 214 20.17 32.73 -13.62
N CYS A 215 20.23 32.97 -14.92
CA CYS A 215 20.20 31.92 -15.94
C CYS A 215 21.65 31.55 -16.25
N PRO A 216 22.28 30.64 -15.49
CA PRO A 216 23.73 30.49 -15.44
C PRO A 216 24.24 29.62 -16.60
N GLU A 217 24.15 30.05 -17.87
CA GLU A 217 24.77 29.30 -18.98
C GLU A 217 26.33 29.16 -18.90
N ALA A 218 26.96 29.48 -17.77
CA ALA A 218 28.38 29.28 -17.54
C ALA A 218 28.70 28.83 -16.10
N GLY A 219 28.64 27.52 -15.84
CA GLY A 219 29.38 26.87 -14.75
C GLY A 219 28.53 26.08 -13.75
N PHE A 220 28.11 24.87 -14.13
CA PHE A 220 27.08 24.09 -13.44
C PHE A 220 27.55 22.84 -12.70
N SER A 221 28.82 22.68 -12.34
CA SER A 221 29.23 21.40 -11.73
C SER A 221 28.66 21.15 -10.33
N ASP A 222 28.17 22.18 -9.61
CA ASP A 222 27.92 22.09 -8.17
C ASP A 222 26.49 22.48 -7.71
N SER A 223 25.59 22.89 -8.62
CA SER A 223 24.27 23.48 -8.25
C SER A 223 23.05 22.85 -8.91
N VAL A 224 23.24 21.79 -9.71
CA VAL A 224 22.16 21.01 -10.34
C VAL A 224 22.45 19.52 -10.17
N VAL A 225 21.38 18.73 -10.07
CA VAL A 225 21.39 17.28 -10.08
C VAL A 225 20.85 16.81 -11.42
N ALA A 226 21.71 16.24 -12.25
CA ALA A 226 21.25 15.53 -13.43
C ALA A 226 20.85 14.11 -13.06
N LEU A 227 19.60 13.74 -13.31
CA LEU A 227 19.13 12.36 -13.18
C LEU A 227 19.76 11.47 -14.27
N GLY A 228 19.84 12.10 -15.43
CA GLY A 228 19.95 11.56 -16.76
C GLY A 228 19.10 10.40 -17.15
N CYS A 229 19.23 9.99 -18.40
CA CYS A 229 18.32 9.11 -19.11
C CYS A 229 17.84 7.89 -18.31
N GLY A 230 16.58 7.95 -17.88
CA GLY A 230 15.93 6.92 -17.09
C GLY A 230 16.44 6.77 -15.65
N GLY A 231 17.29 7.68 -15.21
CA GLY A 231 17.69 7.84 -13.82
C GLY A 231 16.56 8.44 -13.00
N SER A 232 16.66 8.27 -11.68
CA SER A 232 15.63 8.75 -10.76
C SER A 232 16.22 9.24 -9.46
N LEU A 233 15.44 10.06 -8.77
CA LEU A 233 15.72 10.59 -7.45
C LEU A 233 14.51 10.33 -6.56
N ILE A 234 14.73 9.74 -5.38
CA ILE A 234 13.70 9.65 -4.35
C ILE A 234 13.98 10.74 -3.32
N VAL A 235 12.95 11.52 -3.02
CA VAL A 235 12.99 12.63 -2.09
C VAL A 235 11.91 12.52 -1.02
N GLU A 236 12.20 13.11 0.12
CA GLU A 236 11.22 13.46 1.17
C GLU A 236 11.10 14.98 1.24
N PHE A 237 10.00 15.51 1.75
CA PHE A 237 9.85 16.95 2.00
C PHE A 237 10.09 17.24 3.48
N VAL A 238 10.76 18.36 3.77
CA VAL A 238 11.08 18.73 5.15
C VAL A 238 10.66 20.15 5.50
N ASP A 239 10.33 20.37 6.77
CA ASP A 239 10.07 21.69 7.35
C ASP A 239 11.37 22.48 7.63
N ASP A 240 11.22 23.70 8.17
CA ASP A 240 12.36 24.58 8.48
C ASP A 240 13.28 24.05 9.60
N GLN A 241 12.87 22.99 10.30
CA GLN A 241 13.67 22.26 11.30
C GLN A 241 14.29 20.98 10.74
N GLY A 242 14.01 20.62 9.48
CA GLY A 242 14.43 19.37 8.86
C GLY A 242 13.58 18.16 9.26
N THR A 243 12.35 18.38 9.73
CA THR A 243 11.39 17.30 10.04
C THR A 243 10.66 16.91 8.77
N ALA A 244 10.55 15.61 8.49
CA ALA A 244 9.78 15.11 7.35
C ALA A 244 8.31 15.55 7.42
N VAL A 245 7.76 15.90 6.25
CA VAL A 245 6.39 16.35 6.04
C VAL A 245 5.70 15.38 5.10
N ASP A 246 4.51 14.93 5.49
CA ASP A 246 3.69 14.04 4.69
C ASP A 246 3.16 14.78 3.46
N ILE A 247 3.08 14.07 2.34
CA ILE A 247 2.44 14.50 1.10
C ILE A 247 0.98 14.06 1.17
N LEU A 248 0.05 15.00 1.01
CA LEU A 248 -1.38 14.77 1.12
C LEU A 248 -2.10 14.88 -0.23
N PRO A 249 -3.26 14.22 -0.37
CA PRO A 249 -4.13 14.42 -1.53
C PRO A 249 -4.48 15.89 -1.75
N GLY A 250 -4.36 16.35 -3.00
CA GLY A 250 -4.56 17.75 -3.38
C GLY A 250 -3.33 18.65 -3.28
N ASP A 251 -2.26 18.21 -2.63
CA ASP A 251 -0.99 18.95 -2.62
C ASP A 251 -0.42 19.08 -4.04
N THR A 252 0.46 20.07 -4.24
CA THR A 252 1.13 20.29 -5.51
C THR A 252 2.64 20.12 -5.34
N ILE A 253 3.22 19.26 -6.16
CA ILE A 253 4.67 19.10 -6.30
C ILE A 253 5.12 19.91 -7.51
N THR A 254 5.96 20.91 -7.28
CA THR A 254 6.59 21.69 -8.33
C THR A 254 8.03 21.21 -8.49
N VAL A 255 8.38 20.73 -9.69
CA VAL A 255 9.75 20.34 -10.01
C VAL A 255 10.41 21.47 -10.78
N TYR A 256 11.62 21.82 -10.35
CA TYR A 256 12.40 22.89 -10.92
C TYR A 256 13.55 22.32 -11.74
N GLU A 257 13.32 22.25 -13.04
CA GLU A 257 14.33 21.84 -14.01
C GLU A 257 15.03 23.05 -14.63
N TYR A 258 16.34 22.91 -14.80
CA TYR A 258 17.22 23.88 -15.43
C TYR A 258 16.98 23.96 -16.96
N GLY A 259 17.54 24.98 -17.63
CA GLY A 259 17.50 25.07 -19.11
C GLY A 259 16.18 25.59 -19.71
N ALA A 260 15.04 24.99 -19.40
CA ALA A 260 13.74 25.31 -20.02
C ALA A 260 13.24 26.73 -19.72
N GLN A 261 13.55 27.27 -18.54
CA GLN A 261 13.16 28.63 -18.11
C GLN A 261 14.04 29.75 -18.69
N CYS A 262 15.21 29.42 -19.24
CA CYS A 262 16.26 30.38 -19.59
C CYS A 262 16.30 30.83 -21.06
N GLN A 263 15.25 30.57 -21.83
CA GLN A 263 15.29 30.70 -23.29
C GLN A 263 15.51 32.15 -23.80
N THR A 264 16.72 32.38 -24.33
CA THR A 264 16.94 33.30 -25.47
C THR A 264 17.52 32.59 -26.72
N SER A 265 17.61 31.25 -26.73
CA SER A 265 18.19 30.46 -27.85
C SER A 265 17.33 29.24 -28.22
N PRO A 266 17.35 28.76 -29.50
CA PRO A 266 16.38 27.77 -30.02
C PRO A 266 16.73 26.30 -29.73
N SER A 267 17.76 26.01 -28.93
CA SER A 267 17.97 24.70 -28.33
C SER A 267 17.35 24.72 -26.93
N ALA A 268 16.03 24.64 -26.89
CA ALA A 268 15.32 24.36 -25.65
C ALA A 268 15.80 22.99 -25.19
N ASP A 269 16.48 22.96 -24.06
CA ASP A 269 16.52 21.79 -23.20
C ASP A 269 15.08 21.26 -23.09
N GLN A 270 14.90 20.03 -23.54
CA GLN A 270 13.61 19.42 -23.82
C GLN A 270 13.36 18.24 -22.88
N ASP A 271 14.08 18.20 -21.77
CA ASP A 271 13.94 17.11 -20.84
C ASP A 271 12.54 16.99 -20.28
N GLU A 272 12.12 15.74 -20.14
CA GLU A 272 10.83 15.40 -19.57
C GLU A 272 11.07 14.56 -18.33
N TRP A 273 10.37 14.91 -17.27
CA TRP A 273 10.39 14.17 -16.02
C TRP A 273 8.98 13.76 -15.62
N SER A 274 8.88 12.70 -14.83
CA SER A 274 7.65 12.26 -14.19
C SER A 274 7.78 12.25 -12.67
N VAL A 275 6.68 12.57 -11.99
CA VAL A 275 6.57 12.46 -10.54
C VAL A 275 5.65 11.30 -10.20
N SER A 276 6.12 10.49 -9.26
CA SER A 276 5.36 9.44 -8.64
C SER A 276 5.45 9.52 -7.12
N ILE A 277 4.38 9.20 -6.41
CA ILE A 277 4.34 9.24 -4.93
C ILE A 277 4.26 7.84 -4.35
N CYS A 278 4.83 7.66 -3.16
CA CYS A 278 5.03 6.35 -2.54
C CYS A 278 4.83 6.38 -1.02
N GLU A 279 4.20 5.34 -0.45
CA GLU A 279 3.98 5.14 1.00
C GLU A 279 5.19 4.53 1.74
N LEU A 280 6.41 4.63 1.18
CA LEU A 280 7.56 3.88 1.68
C LEU A 280 7.90 4.18 3.13
N ASN A 281 8.62 3.27 3.78
CA ASN A 281 9.42 3.61 4.95
C ASN A 281 10.84 4.04 4.51
N GLU A 282 11.56 4.71 5.42
CA GLU A 282 12.92 5.22 5.17
C GLU A 282 13.89 4.11 4.71
N ASP A 283 13.83 2.91 5.29
CA ASP A 283 14.71 1.79 4.93
C ASP A 283 14.49 1.32 3.46
N GLU A 284 13.25 1.34 2.98
CA GLU A 284 12.90 1.01 1.60
C GLU A 284 13.24 2.13 0.62
N ALA A 285 13.04 3.38 1.03
CA ALA A 285 13.44 4.55 0.24
C ALA A 285 14.96 4.54 0.01
N LEU A 286 15.76 4.28 1.04
CA LEU A 286 17.22 4.13 0.95
C LEU A 286 17.67 2.95 0.08
N ALA A 287 16.79 1.98 -0.19
CA ALA A 287 17.04 0.86 -1.08
C ALA A 287 16.60 1.13 -2.53
N GLY A 288 16.02 2.30 -2.82
CA GLY A 288 15.59 2.70 -4.15
C GLY A 288 14.34 1.97 -4.65
N ASN A 289 13.42 1.59 -3.75
CA ASN A 289 12.28 0.73 -4.09
C ASN A 289 10.94 1.40 -3.80
N CYS A 290 10.36 2.10 -4.78
CA CYS A 290 8.97 2.57 -4.70
C CYS A 290 7.99 1.44 -5.03
N THR A 291 7.49 0.75 -3.99
CA THR A 291 6.35 -0.17 -4.09
C THR A 291 5.05 0.55 -3.75
N GLY A 292 3.99 0.37 -4.55
CA GLY A 292 2.72 1.09 -4.35
C GLY A 292 2.67 2.47 -5.02
N GLU A 293 3.52 2.69 -6.02
CA GLU A 293 3.61 3.91 -6.79
C GLU A 293 2.26 4.37 -7.36
N VAL A 294 1.88 5.61 -7.05
CA VAL A 294 0.85 6.32 -7.80
C VAL A 294 1.56 7.27 -8.76
N ALA A 295 1.33 7.10 -10.06
CA ALA A 295 1.83 8.00 -11.08
C ALA A 295 1.03 9.32 -11.02
N VAL A 296 1.70 10.42 -10.69
CA VAL A 296 1.03 11.68 -10.33
C VAL A 296 1.04 12.67 -11.51
N GLY A 297 2.06 12.62 -12.37
CA GLY A 297 2.10 13.48 -13.56
C GLY A 297 3.48 13.57 -14.19
N SER A 298 3.59 14.38 -15.26
CA SER A 298 4.85 14.67 -15.94
C SER A 298 4.91 16.12 -16.39
N GLY A 299 6.13 16.62 -16.60
CA GLY A 299 6.38 18.00 -16.98
C GLY A 299 7.70 18.18 -17.72
N ASN A 300 7.92 19.42 -18.16
CA ASN A 300 9.18 19.92 -18.69
C ASN A 300 9.42 21.31 -18.10
N GLY A 301 10.65 21.60 -17.70
CA GLY A 301 11.04 22.85 -17.08
C GLY A 301 10.43 23.04 -15.70
N LEU A 302 9.74 24.17 -15.52
CA LEU A 302 8.99 24.46 -14.30
C LEU A 302 7.56 24.02 -14.53
N SER A 303 7.19 22.88 -13.96
CA SER A 303 5.83 22.35 -14.04
C SER A 303 5.35 21.85 -12.69
N ASP A 304 4.03 21.96 -12.51
CA ASP A 304 3.31 21.55 -11.32
C ASP A 304 2.62 20.21 -11.56
N VAL A 305 2.67 19.34 -10.56
CA VAL A 305 1.97 18.06 -10.53
C VAL A 305 1.11 18.00 -9.27
N THR A 306 -0.21 17.87 -9.44
CA THR A 306 -1.15 17.81 -8.31
C THR A 306 -1.39 16.37 -7.90
N VAL A 307 -1.28 16.11 -6.59
CA VAL A 307 -1.59 14.81 -5.98
C VAL A 307 -3.09 14.53 -6.14
N PRO A 308 -3.48 13.42 -6.78
CA PRO A 308 -4.89 13.09 -6.98
C PRO A 308 -5.63 12.95 -5.64
N THR A 309 -6.89 13.36 -5.62
CA THR A 309 -7.76 13.33 -4.43
C THR A 309 -8.57 12.03 -4.30
N ASP A 310 -8.48 11.14 -5.28
CA ASP A 310 -9.34 9.96 -5.46
C ASP A 310 -8.56 8.63 -5.55
N LEU A 311 -7.52 8.47 -4.73
CA LEU A 311 -6.61 7.30 -4.73
C LEU A 311 -7.05 6.20 -3.75
#